data_AF-A0A932GM97-F1
#
_entry.id   AF-A0A932GM97-F1
#
_cell.length_a   1.000
_cell.length_b   1.000
_cell.length_c   1.000
_cell.angle_alpha   90.00
_cell.angle_beta   90.00
_cell.angle_gamma   90.00
#
_symmetry.space_group_name_H-M   'P 1'
#
loop_
_entity.id
_entity.type
_entity.pdbx_description
1 polymer ?
#
loop_
_entity_poly.entity_id
_entity_poly.type
_entity_poly.pdbx_seq_one_letter_code
_entity_poly.pdbx_strand_id
1 'polypeptide(L)'
;MDGSQVRVEVLESVSLSFEQGSFTSIVGPSGCGKSTFLQMVAGLLRPSQGEVRFRGRPVSSPHPAMIYLFQQYNRSLFAWKTVSQNIAFGLKNRPHDRRTLAQEVARAIQAVGLQGFENHYPTVLFITHDIDEAIYLAQRVVVMSRAPARVVAEFEVPMSYPRHQIASRENPIYLDLRRRVFGSIGSVFENSGS
;
A
#
# COMPACT_ATOMS: atom_id res chain seq x y z
N MET A 1 42.74 10.04 2.44
CA MET A 1 42.38 8.62 2.27
C MET A 1 40.96 8.58 1.76
N ASP A 2 40.77 7.77 0.74
CA ASP A 2 39.69 7.74 -0.25
C ASP A 2 38.32 7.41 0.36
N GLY A 3 37.40 8.37 0.29
CA GLY A 3 36.00 8.21 0.71
C GLY A 3 35.15 7.68 -0.44
N SER A 4 35.52 6.51 -0.97
CA SER A 4 34.75 5.84 -2.02
C SER A 4 33.32 5.61 -1.53
N GLN A 5 32.38 6.41 -2.06
CA GLN A 5 30.96 6.23 -1.80
C GLN A 5 30.54 4.86 -2.34
N VAL A 6 30.36 3.90 -1.44
CA VAL A 6 29.78 2.60 -1.77
C VAL A 6 28.35 2.86 -2.26
N ARG A 7 28.12 2.68 -3.56
CA ARG A 7 26.78 2.71 -4.15
C ARG A 7 26.05 1.43 -3.74
N VAL A 8 25.04 1.57 -2.88
CA VAL A 8 24.19 0.46 -2.48
C VAL A 8 22.97 0.41 -3.40
N GLU A 9 22.80 -0.71 -4.10
CA GLU A 9 21.61 -0.97 -4.90
C GLU A 9 20.45 -1.42 -4.00
N VAL A 10 19.33 -0.69 -4.04
CA VAL A 10 18.17 -0.94 -3.16
C VAL A 10 17.04 -1.65 -3.91
N LEU A 11 16.85 -1.35 -5.19
CA LEU A 11 15.84 -1.95 -6.05
C LEU A 11 16.47 -2.34 -7.38
N GLU A 12 16.05 -3.48 -7.91
CA GLU A 12 16.54 -3.99 -9.18
C GLU A 12 15.37 -4.34 -10.10
N SER A 13 15.26 -3.64 -11.24
CA SER A 13 14.31 -3.93 -12.32
C SER A 13 12.85 -4.19 -11.89
N VAL A 14 12.30 -3.34 -11.03
CA VAL A 14 10.90 -3.44 -10.57
C VAL A 14 9.95 -2.77 -11.57
N SER A 15 9.00 -3.54 -12.10
CA SER A 15 7.91 -3.04 -12.95
C SER A 15 6.56 -3.42 -12.36
N LEU A 16 5.78 -2.41 -11.95
CA LEU A 16 4.46 -2.61 -11.33
C LEU A 16 3.47 -1.56 -11.85
N SER A 17 2.22 -1.99 -12.04
CA SER A 17 1.08 -1.13 -12.31
C SER A 17 0.02 -1.32 -11.23
N PHE A 18 -0.71 -0.26 -10.89
CA PHE A 18 -1.73 -0.30 -9.84
C PHE A 18 -3.05 0.22 -10.37
N GLU A 19 -4.12 -0.53 -10.13
CA GLU A 19 -5.45 -0.17 -10.59
C GLU A 19 -6.04 0.95 -9.75
N GLN A 20 -6.83 1.82 -10.39
CA GLN A 20 -7.51 2.90 -9.68
C GLN A 20 -8.56 2.34 -8.71
N GLY A 21 -8.61 2.86 -7.49
CA GLY A 21 -9.51 2.38 -6.44
C GLY A 21 -9.16 1.01 -5.87
N SER A 22 -7.96 0.48 -6.19
CA SER A 22 -7.46 -0.76 -5.61
C SER A 22 -6.64 -0.52 -4.34
N PHE A 23 -6.62 -1.52 -3.48
CA PHE A 23 -5.73 -1.64 -2.34
C PHE A 23 -4.75 -2.76 -2.65
N THR A 24 -3.48 -2.39 -2.81
CA THR A 24 -2.37 -3.32 -3.03
C THR A 24 -1.46 -3.32 -1.81
N SER A 25 -1.23 -4.50 -1.24
CA SER A 25 -0.23 -4.71 -0.19
C SER A 25 1.09 -5.13 -0.82
N ILE A 26 2.18 -4.50 -0.40
CA ILE A 26 3.56 -4.85 -0.75
C ILE A 26 4.19 -5.49 0.48
N VAL A 27 4.50 -6.77 0.40
CA VAL A 27 5.07 -7.58 1.48
C VAL A 27 6.50 -7.97 1.17
N GLY A 28 7.36 -8.01 2.18
CA GLY A 28 8.74 -8.47 2.05
C GLY A 28 9.52 -8.29 3.34
N PRO A 29 10.74 -8.84 3.44
CA PRO A 29 11.55 -8.78 4.65
C PRO A 29 11.85 -7.35 5.12
N SER A 30 12.13 -7.15 6.41
CA SER A 30 12.59 -5.84 6.89
C SER A 30 13.88 -5.43 6.16
N GLY A 31 14.01 -4.13 5.88
CA GLY A 31 15.18 -3.59 5.16
C GLY A 31 15.26 -3.93 3.68
N CYS A 32 14.27 -4.60 3.08
CA CYS A 32 14.39 -5.02 1.68
C CYS A 32 14.19 -3.91 0.63
N GLY A 33 13.82 -2.68 1.01
CA GLY A 33 13.61 -1.58 0.06
C GLY A 33 12.16 -1.14 -0.17
N LYS A 34 11.17 -1.72 0.53
CA LYS A 34 9.74 -1.32 0.43
C LYS A 34 9.50 0.18 0.66
N SER A 35 10.11 0.75 1.71
CA SER A 35 9.94 2.18 2.01
C SER A 35 10.58 3.05 0.93
N THR A 36 11.74 2.64 0.41
CA THR A 36 12.41 3.29 -0.72
C THR A 36 11.54 3.23 -1.99
N PHE A 37 10.94 2.07 -2.28
CA PHE A 37 9.95 1.92 -3.36
C PHE A 37 8.80 2.92 -3.20
N LEU A 38 8.19 2.98 -2.01
CA LEU A 38 7.05 3.85 -1.75
C LEU A 38 7.42 5.34 -1.85
N GLN A 39 8.61 5.71 -1.38
CA GLN A 39 9.15 7.07 -1.55
C GLN A 39 9.34 7.42 -3.03
N MET A 40 9.78 6.47 -3.87
CA MET A 40 9.85 6.68 -5.31
C MET A 40 8.47 6.88 -5.94
N VAL A 41 7.50 6.02 -5.58
CA VAL A 41 6.12 6.16 -6.07
C VAL A 41 5.51 7.50 -5.68
N ALA A 42 5.79 7.97 -4.45
CA ALA A 42 5.30 9.23 -3.93
C ALA A 42 6.07 10.46 -4.46
N GLY A 43 7.08 10.30 -5.32
CA GLY A 43 7.88 11.40 -5.83
C GLY A 43 8.80 12.05 -4.79
N LEU A 44 8.99 11.40 -3.64
CA LEU A 44 9.90 11.85 -2.57
C LEU A 44 11.34 11.44 -2.83
N LEU A 45 11.55 10.41 -3.65
CA LEU A 45 12.85 9.92 -4.07
C LEU A 45 12.86 9.71 -5.57
N ARG A 46 13.85 10.23 -6.28
CA ARG A 46 13.98 10.00 -7.73
C ARG A 46 14.64 8.63 -7.97
N PRO A 47 14.09 7.78 -8.85
CA PRO A 47 14.78 6.56 -9.24
C PRO A 47 16.05 6.88 -10.04
N SER A 48 17.11 6.10 -9.82
CA SER A 48 18.38 6.25 -10.57
C SER A 48 18.22 5.88 -12.05
N GLN A 49 17.32 4.94 -12.36
CA GLN A 49 16.95 4.51 -13.70
C GLN A 49 15.44 4.19 -13.76
N GLY A 50 14.86 4.28 -14.94
CA GLY A 50 13.41 4.09 -15.13
C GLY A 50 12.59 5.32 -14.76
N GLU A 51 11.27 5.15 -14.68
CA GLU A 51 10.33 6.23 -14.40
C GLU A 51 9.13 5.74 -13.58
N VAL A 52 8.57 6.65 -12.80
CA VAL A 52 7.28 6.47 -12.13
C VAL A 52 6.26 7.32 -12.86
N ARG A 53 5.07 6.78 -13.15
CA ARG A 53 3.97 7.52 -13.77
C ARG A 53 2.71 7.49 -12.93
N PHE A 54 2.05 8.64 -12.81
CA PHE A 54 0.73 8.78 -12.22
C PHE A 54 -0.24 9.31 -13.27
N ARG A 55 -1.30 8.54 -13.57
CA ARG A 55 -2.28 8.87 -14.63
C ARG A 55 -1.60 9.20 -15.97
N GLY A 56 -0.59 8.41 -16.32
CA GLY A 56 0.20 8.55 -17.54
C GLY A 56 1.27 9.65 -17.52
N ARG A 57 1.31 10.49 -16.47
CA ARG A 57 2.29 11.59 -16.36
C ARG A 57 3.48 11.20 -15.47
N PRO A 58 4.72 11.56 -15.82
CA PRO A 58 5.88 11.30 -14.98
C PRO A 58 5.73 11.93 -13.59
N VAL A 59 6.17 11.21 -12.55
CA VAL A 59 6.24 11.69 -11.17
C VAL A 59 7.67 12.14 -10.89
N SER A 60 7.87 13.44 -10.76
CA SER A 60 9.18 14.05 -10.41
C SER A 60 9.19 14.70 -9.03
N SER A 61 8.01 14.87 -8.43
CA SER A 61 7.80 15.47 -7.13
C SER A 61 6.49 14.94 -6.53
N PRO A 62 6.25 15.12 -5.21
CA PRO A 62 5.01 14.69 -4.59
C PRO A 62 3.80 15.34 -5.23
N HIS A 63 2.85 14.51 -5.68
CA HIS A 63 1.61 14.98 -6.28
C HIS A 63 0.59 15.31 -5.18
N PRO A 64 -0.14 16.44 -5.23
CA PRO A 64 -1.17 16.79 -4.23
C PRO A 64 -2.32 15.78 -4.05
N ALA A 65 -2.42 14.80 -4.95
CA ALA A 65 -3.44 13.75 -4.92
C ALA A 65 -2.90 12.43 -4.33
N MET A 66 -1.61 12.39 -4.00
CA MET A 66 -0.96 11.29 -3.31
C MET A 66 -0.71 11.70 -1.88
N ILE A 67 -1.21 10.89 -0.94
CA ILE A 67 -0.97 11.09 0.47
C ILE A 67 -0.02 10.00 0.93
N TYR A 68 1.19 10.40 1.32
CA TYR A 68 2.17 9.50 1.92
C TYR A 68 1.97 9.47 3.45
N LEU A 69 1.62 8.30 3.99
CA LEU A 69 1.42 8.11 5.42
C LEU A 69 2.57 7.27 5.99
N PHE A 70 3.26 7.79 7.01
CA PHE A 70 4.27 7.03 7.75
C PHE A 70 3.59 6.01 8.68
N GLN A 71 4.23 4.86 8.90
CA GLN A 71 3.71 3.69 9.64
C GLN A 71 3.48 3.91 11.15
N GLN A 72 3.21 5.13 11.59
CA GLN A 72 2.86 5.45 12.97
C GLN A 72 1.47 6.07 13.07
N TYR A 73 0.45 5.42 12.50
CA TYR A 73 -0.94 5.78 12.83
C TYR A 73 -1.83 4.53 12.90
N ASN A 74 -2.41 4.34 14.08
CA ASN A 74 -3.35 3.32 14.50
C ASN A 74 -4.77 3.54 13.90
N ARG A 75 -4.87 4.25 12.77
CA ARG A 75 -6.12 4.54 12.06
C ARG A 75 -5.89 4.43 10.55
N SER A 76 -5.84 3.18 10.08
CA SER A 76 -5.79 2.87 8.65
C SER A 76 -7.08 3.33 7.95
N LEU A 77 -6.93 3.88 6.75
CA LEU A 77 -8.04 4.08 5.83
C LEU A 77 -8.65 2.72 5.46
N PHE A 78 -9.97 2.66 5.37
CA PHE A 78 -10.70 1.48 4.93
C PHE A 78 -10.80 1.48 3.40
N ALA A 79 -10.19 0.46 2.78
CA ALA A 79 -10.16 0.25 1.32
C ALA A 79 -11.56 0.25 0.69
N TRP A 80 -12.51 -0.39 1.37
CA TRP A 80 -13.88 -0.60 0.93
C TRP A 80 -14.82 0.55 1.27
N LYS A 81 -14.26 1.70 1.69
CA LYS A 81 -15.02 2.92 1.97
C LYS A 81 -14.62 4.00 0.99
N THR A 82 -15.59 4.80 0.56
CA THR A 82 -15.31 6.01 -0.21
C THR A 82 -14.56 7.04 0.66
N VAL A 83 -13.99 8.08 0.05
CA VAL A 83 -13.37 9.21 0.77
C VAL A 83 -14.32 9.74 1.85
N SER A 84 -15.58 10.01 1.49
CA SER A 84 -16.59 10.51 2.43
C SER A 84 -16.84 9.54 3.59
N GLN A 85 -16.88 8.24 3.31
CA GLN A 85 -17.13 7.21 4.32
C GLN A 85 -15.94 7.02 5.27
N ASN A 86 -14.71 7.18 4.78
CA ASN A 86 -13.50 7.18 5.61
C ASN A 86 -13.45 8.38 6.56
N ILE A 87 -13.75 9.58 6.05
CA ILE A 87 -13.83 10.80 6.86
C ILE A 87 -14.96 10.69 7.88
N ALA A 88 -16.16 10.28 7.45
CA ALA A 88 -17.31 10.10 8.32
C ALA A 88 -17.00 9.10 9.45
N PHE A 89 -16.29 8.00 9.15
CA PHE A 89 -15.85 7.06 10.18
C PHE A 89 -14.94 7.70 11.23
N GLY A 90 -13.97 8.52 10.81
CA GLY A 90 -13.08 9.23 11.72
C GLY A 90 -13.80 10.21 12.67
N LEU A 91 -14.95 10.73 12.24
CA LEU A 91 -15.78 11.69 13.00
C LEU A 91 -16.81 11.02 13.93
N LYS A 92 -17.05 9.69 13.81
CA LYS A 92 -18.08 8.97 14.59
C LYS A 92 -17.91 9.00 16.10
N ASN A 93 -16.71 9.26 16.62
CA ASN A 93 -16.44 9.26 18.07
C ASN A 93 -16.93 10.53 18.78
N ARG A 94 -17.63 11.42 18.09
CA ARG A 94 -18.24 12.61 18.66
C ARG A 94 -19.76 12.59 18.40
N PRO A 95 -20.61 13.05 19.32
CA PRO A 95 -22.05 13.13 19.11
C PRO A 95 -22.37 14.12 17.98
N HIS A 96 -22.99 13.64 16.91
CA HIS A 96 -23.38 14.42 15.74
C HIS A 96 -24.80 14.03 15.31
N ASP A 97 -25.63 15.03 14.96
CA ASP A 97 -26.79 14.76 14.12
C ASP A 97 -26.33 14.45 12.67
N ARG A 98 -27.16 13.75 11.90
CA ARG A 98 -26.83 13.34 10.52
C ARG A 98 -26.51 14.52 9.59
N ARG A 99 -27.15 15.68 9.79
CA ARG A 99 -26.99 16.87 8.95
C ARG A 99 -25.66 17.56 9.25
N THR A 100 -25.29 17.62 10.52
CA THR A 100 -24.00 18.13 11.00
C THR A 100 -22.86 17.23 10.52
N LEU A 101 -23.00 15.90 10.60
CA LEU A 101 -21.99 14.97 10.07
C LEU A 101 -21.74 15.19 8.56
N ALA A 102 -22.79 15.34 7.75
CA ALA A 102 -22.63 15.58 6.32
C ALA A 102 -21.90 16.90 6.03
N GLN A 103 -22.21 17.97 6.79
CA GLN A 103 -21.52 19.26 6.67
C GLN A 103 -20.06 19.17 7.08
N GLU A 104 -19.74 18.44 8.16
CA GLU A 104 -18.36 18.24 8.60
C GLU A 104 -17.54 17.43 7.60
N VAL A 105 -18.13 16.37 7.04
CA VAL A 105 -17.48 15.59 5.97
C VAL A 105 -17.20 16.48 4.77
N ALA A 106 -18.16 17.29 4.32
CA ALA A 106 -17.97 18.20 3.19
C ALA A 106 -16.87 19.25 3.47
N ARG A 107 -16.85 19.84 4.68
CA ARG A 107 -15.80 20.77 5.09
C ARG A 107 -14.42 20.12 5.13
N ALA A 108 -14.33 18.90 5.67
CA ALA A 108 -13.07 18.16 5.72
C ALA A 108 -12.55 17.86 4.32
N ILE A 109 -13.42 17.41 3.40
CA ILE A 109 -13.09 17.15 1.99
C ILE A 109 -12.54 18.41 1.32
N GLN A 110 -13.20 19.55 1.54
CA GLN A 110 -12.72 20.85 1.05
C GLN A 110 -11.36 21.23 1.65
N ALA A 111 -11.17 21.05 2.97
CA ALA A 111 -9.92 21.40 3.64
C ALA A 111 -8.72 20.58 3.15
N VAL A 112 -8.94 19.34 2.72
CA VAL A 112 -7.89 18.47 2.16
C VAL A 112 -7.82 18.49 0.62
N GLY A 113 -8.61 19.35 -0.04
CA GLY A 113 -8.60 19.51 -1.50
C GLY A 113 -9.13 18.31 -2.29
N LEU A 114 -10.02 17.50 -1.71
CA LEU A 114 -10.60 16.29 -2.32
C LEU A 114 -12.00 16.50 -2.91
N GLN A 115 -12.40 17.74 -3.21
CA GLN A 115 -13.70 18.01 -3.85
C GLN A 115 -13.80 17.26 -5.18
N GLY A 116 -14.94 16.61 -5.44
CA GLY A 116 -15.16 15.74 -6.59
C GLY A 116 -14.70 14.28 -6.39
N PHE A 117 -14.03 13.97 -5.28
CA PHE A 117 -13.57 12.63 -4.93
C PHE A 117 -14.42 11.92 -3.86
N GLU A 118 -15.56 12.50 -3.49
CA GLU A 118 -16.41 12.09 -2.36
C GLU A 118 -16.80 10.60 -2.41
N ASN A 119 -17.11 10.12 -3.62
CA ASN A 119 -17.59 8.77 -3.90
C ASN A 119 -16.50 7.84 -4.44
N HIS A 120 -15.25 8.32 -4.55
CA HIS A 120 -14.16 7.50 -5.03
C HIS A 120 -13.62 6.60 -3.92
N TYR A 121 -13.30 5.37 -4.29
CA TYR A 121 -12.46 4.50 -3.47
C TYR A 121 -11.00 4.94 -3.65
N PRO A 122 -10.24 5.09 -2.55
CA PRO A 122 -8.84 5.47 -2.65
C PRO A 122 -8.02 4.34 -3.29
N THR A 123 -7.05 4.68 -4.14
CA THR A 123 -5.97 3.75 -4.47
C THR A 123 -4.99 3.73 -3.30
N VAL A 124 -4.75 2.56 -2.72
CA VAL A 124 -3.88 2.41 -1.54
C VAL A 124 -2.73 1.48 -1.85
N LEU A 125 -1.51 1.96 -1.59
CA LEU A 125 -0.31 1.13 -1.51
C LEU A 125 0.07 0.98 -0.04
N PHE A 126 -0.03 -0.24 0.47
CA PHE A 126 0.27 -0.55 1.86
C PHE A 126 1.54 -1.39 1.95
N ILE A 127 2.53 -0.94 2.70
CA ILE A 127 3.75 -1.70 2.94
C ILE A 127 3.63 -2.45 4.27
N THR A 128 3.97 -3.73 4.29
CA THR A 128 4.06 -4.49 5.54
C THR A 128 5.10 -5.59 5.43
N HIS A 129 5.46 -6.17 6.58
CA HIS A 129 6.21 -7.42 6.65
C HIS A 129 5.34 -8.58 7.17
N ASP A 130 4.09 -8.28 7.52
CA ASP A 130 3.10 -9.25 7.99
C ASP A 130 2.20 -9.71 6.82
N ILE A 131 2.23 -11.02 6.55
CA ILE A 131 1.43 -11.65 5.50
C ILE A 131 -0.07 -11.57 5.84
N ASP A 132 -0.42 -11.71 7.12
CA ASP A 132 -1.81 -11.73 7.55
C ASP A 132 -2.45 -10.35 7.34
N GLU A 133 -1.74 -9.27 7.65
CA GLU A 133 -2.15 -7.89 7.32
C GLU A 133 -2.29 -7.69 5.80
N ALA A 134 -1.32 -8.18 5.03
CA ALA A 134 -1.29 -8.03 3.59
C ALA A 134 -2.54 -8.63 2.93
N ILE A 135 -2.89 -9.86 3.30
CA ILE A 135 -4.05 -10.60 2.78
C ILE A 135 -5.37 -10.01 3.30
N TYR A 136 -5.41 -9.63 4.57
CA TYR A 136 -6.61 -9.09 5.19
C TYR A 136 -7.04 -7.76 4.55
N LEU A 137 -6.09 -6.87 4.24
CA LEU A 137 -6.37 -5.52 3.76
C LEU A 137 -6.55 -5.40 2.25
N ALA A 138 -5.79 -6.15 1.45
CA ALA A 138 -5.62 -5.85 0.01
C ALA A 138 -6.46 -6.72 -0.93
N GLN A 139 -6.73 -6.21 -2.14
CA GLN A 139 -7.20 -7.05 -3.25
C GLN A 139 -6.03 -7.72 -3.99
N ARG A 140 -4.81 -7.17 -3.87
CA ARG A 140 -3.59 -7.70 -4.49
C ARG A 140 -2.43 -7.66 -3.50
N VAL A 141 -1.65 -8.74 -3.44
CA VAL A 141 -0.41 -8.84 -2.65
C VAL A 141 0.77 -8.98 -3.60
N VAL A 142 1.70 -8.04 -3.53
CA VAL A 142 2.97 -8.07 -4.25
C VAL A 142 4.07 -8.46 -3.27
N VAL A 143 4.84 -9.50 -3.59
CA VAL A 143 5.94 -9.97 -2.77
C VAL A 143 7.26 -9.42 -3.31
N MET A 144 8.04 -8.78 -2.45
CA MET A 144 9.38 -8.30 -2.75
C MET A 144 10.46 -9.20 -2.14
N SER A 145 11.56 -9.42 -2.89
CA SER A 145 12.77 -10.11 -2.41
C SER A 145 13.48 -9.33 -1.30
N ARG A 146 14.60 -9.86 -0.79
CA ARG A 146 15.61 -9.08 -0.05
C ARG A 146 16.28 -8.05 -0.96
N ALA A 147 16.98 -7.10 -0.36
CA ALA A 147 17.76 -6.12 -1.10
C ALA A 147 18.86 -6.81 -1.94
N PRO A 148 19.07 -6.41 -3.20
CA PRO A 148 18.28 -5.43 -3.96
C PRO A 148 16.88 -5.96 -4.29
N ALA A 149 15.85 -5.14 -4.01
CA ALA A 149 14.46 -5.54 -4.06
C ALA A 149 14.01 -5.80 -5.50
N ARG A 150 13.42 -6.98 -5.72
CA ARG A 150 12.74 -7.40 -6.95
C ARG A 150 11.33 -7.86 -6.62
N VAL A 151 10.42 -7.81 -7.60
CA VAL A 151 9.11 -8.46 -7.50
C VAL A 151 9.32 -9.96 -7.72
N VAL A 152 8.95 -10.79 -6.75
CA VAL A 152 9.13 -12.25 -6.84
C VAL A 152 7.83 -12.99 -7.10
N ALA A 153 6.70 -12.42 -6.67
CA ALA A 153 5.40 -13.00 -6.89
C ALA A 153 4.31 -11.94 -6.72
N GLU A 154 3.18 -12.19 -7.36
CA GLU A 154 1.97 -11.40 -7.21
C GLU A 154 0.77 -12.32 -7.03
N PHE A 155 -0.12 -11.94 -6.13
CA PHE A 155 -1.31 -12.71 -5.81
C PHE A 155 -2.54 -11.82 -5.78
N GLU A 156 -3.60 -12.25 -6.43
CA GLU A 156 -4.93 -11.72 -6.17
C GLU A 156 -5.48 -12.29 -4.86
N VAL A 157 -6.33 -11.51 -4.19
CA VAL A 157 -7.03 -11.92 -2.97
C VAL A 157 -8.52 -12.13 -3.30
N PRO A 158 -8.94 -13.35 -3.65
CA PRO A 158 -10.29 -13.65 -4.14
C PRO A 158 -11.30 -13.78 -3.00
N MET A 159 -11.30 -12.81 -2.08
CA MET A 159 -12.21 -12.72 -0.95
C MET A 159 -12.89 -11.35 -0.97
N SER A 160 -14.22 -11.31 -0.89
CA SER A 160 -14.96 -10.06 -0.81
C SER A 160 -14.72 -9.32 0.51
N TYR A 161 -14.85 -7.99 0.52
CA TYR A 161 -14.95 -7.21 1.75
C TYR A 161 -16.36 -7.30 2.36
N PRO A 162 -16.53 -7.06 3.68
CA PRO A 162 -15.48 -6.85 4.68
C PRO A 162 -14.83 -8.17 5.08
N ARG A 163 -13.52 -8.13 5.34
CA ARG A 163 -12.78 -9.25 5.94
C ARG A 163 -12.64 -8.99 7.43
N HIS A 164 -12.43 -10.03 8.24
CA HIS A 164 -12.24 -9.92 9.69
C HIS A 164 -10.91 -10.57 10.12
N GLN A 165 -10.13 -9.89 10.96
CA GLN A 165 -8.78 -10.34 11.36
C GLN A 165 -8.74 -11.75 11.98
N ILE A 166 -9.84 -12.18 12.60
CA ILE A 166 -9.97 -13.49 13.24
C ILE A 166 -10.71 -14.46 12.32
N ALA A 167 -11.98 -14.19 12.02
CA ALA A 167 -12.82 -15.12 11.26
C ALA A 167 -12.32 -15.43 9.84
N SER A 168 -11.62 -14.50 9.18
CA SER A 168 -11.08 -14.76 7.84
C SER A 168 -9.92 -15.77 7.84
N ARG A 169 -9.24 -15.98 8.97
CA ARG A 169 -8.08 -16.90 9.05
C ARG A 169 -8.49 -18.37 8.96
N GLU A 170 -9.75 -18.69 9.25
CA GLU A 170 -10.30 -20.04 9.14
C GLU A 170 -10.77 -20.36 7.70
N ASN A 171 -10.82 -19.36 6.82
CA ASN A 171 -11.24 -19.56 5.44
C ASN A 171 -10.18 -20.40 4.67
N PRO A 172 -10.56 -21.51 4.00
CA PRO A 172 -9.62 -22.31 3.22
C PRO A 172 -8.87 -21.53 2.14
N ILE A 173 -9.53 -20.56 1.49
CA ILE A 173 -8.93 -19.67 0.49
C ILE A 173 -7.84 -18.80 1.13
N TYR A 174 -8.11 -18.28 2.33
CA TYR A 174 -7.14 -17.50 3.09
C TYR A 174 -5.91 -18.33 3.44
N LEU A 175 -6.13 -19.55 3.93
CA LEU A 175 -5.04 -20.45 4.34
C LEU A 175 -4.16 -20.85 3.15
N ASP A 176 -4.76 -21.18 2.00
CA ASP A 176 -4.02 -21.48 0.77
C ASP A 176 -3.18 -20.29 0.31
N LEU A 177 -3.82 -19.11 0.21
CA LEU A 177 -3.14 -17.89 -0.20
C LEU A 177 -2.00 -17.54 0.75
N ARG A 178 -2.21 -17.66 2.07
CA ARG A 178 -1.17 -17.43 3.09
C ARG A 178 0.02 -18.36 2.90
N ARG A 179 -0.21 -19.65 2.65
CA ARG A 179 0.87 -20.62 2.38
C ARG A 179 1.66 -20.24 1.13
N ARG A 180 0.97 -19.85 0.06
CA ARG A 180 1.61 -19.45 -1.22
C ARG A 180 2.43 -18.18 -1.06
N VAL A 181 1.88 -17.14 -0.41
CA VAL A 181 2.60 -15.90 -0.12
C VAL A 181 3.83 -16.17 0.76
N PHE A 182 3.68 -16.97 1.82
CA PHE A 182 4.78 -17.35 2.70
C PHE A 182 5.87 -18.14 1.94
N GLY A 183 5.47 -19.10 1.10
CA GLY A 183 6.38 -19.88 0.27
C GLY A 183 7.19 -19.01 -0.69
N SER A 184 6.58 -18.00 -1.31
CA SER A 184 7.27 -17.05 -2.18
C SER A 184 8.25 -16.13 -1.46
N ILE A 185 8.04 -15.86 -0.17
CA ILE A 185 9.02 -15.17 0.67
C ILE A 185 10.17 -16.14 1.02
N GLY A 186 9.85 -17.40 1.30
CA GLY A 186 10.80 -18.47 1.65
C GLY A 186 11.74 -18.89 0.51
N SER A 187 11.25 -18.96 -0.74
CA SER A 187 12.08 -19.29 -1.91
C SER A 187 13.17 -18.24 -2.20
N VAL A 188 13.07 -17.04 -1.61
CA VAL A 188 14.12 -16.01 -1.64
C VAL A 188 15.34 -16.40 -0.77
N PHE A 189 15.16 -17.30 0.19
CA PHE A 189 16.23 -17.75 1.10
C PHE A 189 17.08 -18.88 0.52
N GLU A 190 16.52 -19.72 -0.35
CA GLU A 190 17.23 -20.90 -0.92
C GLU A 190 18.10 -20.55 -2.12
N ASN A 191 17.70 -19.58 -2.96
CA ASN A 191 18.46 -19.16 -4.15
C ASN A 191 19.64 -18.20 -3.86
N SER A 192 19.99 -17.98 -2.59
CA SER A 192 21.16 -17.16 -2.20
C SER A 192 22.40 -17.99 -1.85
N GLY A 193 22.36 -19.31 -2.08
CA GLY A 193 23.37 -20.28 -1.61
C GLY A 193 24.01 -21.14 -2.71
N SER A 194 24.10 -20.65 -3.95
CA SER A 194 24.77 -21.34 -5.05
C SER A 194 25.62 -20.39 -5.88
#